data_AF-Q38HM3-F1
#
_entry.id   AF-Q38HM3-F1
#
_cell.length_a   1.000
_cell.length_b   1.000
_cell.length_c   1.000
_cell.angle_alpha   90.00
_cell.angle_beta   90.00
_cell.angle_gamma   90.00
#
_symmetry.space_group_name_H-M   'P 1'
#
loop_
_entity.id
_entity.type
_entity.pdbx_description
1 polymer ?
#
loop_
_entity_poly.entity_id
_entity_poly.type
_entity_poly.pdbx_seq_one_letter_code
_entity_poly.pdbx_strand_id
1 'polypeptide(L)'
;QSERLHKVLAHVNEVHSMCSVLGLDFGKTISDVHPSLHGTSLEQATNISDSTLEGLENAILKLKTEKKVRFQKLKDITASLFELWQLMDSTMEEKSYFSKITSVIRLSEAEIVEPAS
;
A
#
# COMPACT_ATOMS: atom_id res chain seq x y z
N GLN A 1 -28.31 -7.28 -8.35
CA GLN A 1 -27.77 -5.89 -8.29
C GLN A 1 -27.08 -5.58 -6.97
N SER A 2 -27.60 -6.05 -5.82
CA SER A 2 -26.98 -5.85 -4.49
C SER A 2 -25.56 -6.43 -4.35
N GLU A 3 -25.32 -7.69 -4.73
CA GLU A 3 -24.01 -8.36 -4.55
C GLU A 3 -22.87 -7.66 -5.29
N ARG A 4 -23.14 -7.22 -6.52
CA ARG A 4 -22.16 -6.50 -7.34
C ARG A 4 -21.75 -5.16 -6.70
N LEU A 5 -22.72 -4.43 -6.17
CA LEU A 5 -22.47 -3.17 -5.47
C LEU A 5 -21.62 -3.40 -4.21
N HIS A 6 -21.90 -4.47 -3.45
CA HIS A 6 -21.11 -4.87 -2.30
C HIS A 6 -19.66 -5.20 -2.67
N LYS A 7 -19.44 -5.93 -3.77
CA LYS A 7 -18.09 -6.26 -4.25
C LYS A 7 -17.30 -5.00 -4.62
N VAL A 8 -17.95 -4.04 -5.29
CA VAL A 8 -17.32 -2.76 -5.64
C VAL A 8 -16.96 -1.96 -4.39
N LEU A 9 -17.87 -1.86 -3.42
CA LEU A 9 -17.58 -1.22 -2.13
C LEU A 9 -16.38 -1.84 -1.43
N ALA A 10 -16.33 -3.17 -1.38
CA ALA A 10 -15.21 -3.88 -0.78
C ALA A 10 -13.89 -3.52 -1.46
N HIS A 11 -13.86 -3.51 -2.80
CA HIS A 11 -12.64 -3.17 -3.53
C HIS A 11 -12.25 -1.69 -3.41
N VAL A 12 -13.20 -0.76 -3.43
CA VAL A 12 -12.93 0.67 -3.21
C VAL A 12 -12.34 0.89 -1.81
N ASN A 13 -12.89 0.23 -0.79
CA ASN A 13 -12.36 0.29 0.58
C ASN A 13 -10.96 -0.31 0.68
N GLU A 14 -10.70 -1.43 0.00
CA GLU A 14 -9.36 -2.05 -0.07
C GLU A 14 -8.35 -1.10 -0.74
N VAL A 15 -8.72 -0.48 -1.86
CA VAL A 15 -7.89 0.54 -2.54
C VAL A 15 -7.61 1.72 -1.61
N HIS A 16 -8.62 2.22 -0.89
CA HIS A 16 -8.47 3.31 0.07
C HIS A 16 -7.49 2.96 1.19
N SER A 17 -7.67 1.81 1.84
CA SER A 17 -6.78 1.32 2.89
C SER A 17 -5.34 1.20 2.38
N MET A 18 -5.15 0.63 1.19
CA MET A 18 -3.82 0.45 0.62
C MET A 18 -3.18 1.77 0.19
N CYS A 19 -3.95 2.73 -0.31
CA CYS A 19 -3.45 4.08 -0.59
C CYS A 19 -2.99 4.78 0.70
N SER A 20 -3.72 4.63 1.81
CA SER A 20 -3.34 5.16 3.11
C SER A 20 -2.02 4.56 3.61
N VAL A 21 -1.86 3.23 3.54
CA VAL A 21 -0.62 2.53 3.90
C VAL A 21 0.56 2.94 3.01
N LEU A 22 0.33 3.09 1.70
CA LEU A 22 1.37 3.42 0.73
C LEU A 22 1.64 4.93 0.61
N GLY A 23 0.89 5.79 1.32
CA GLY A 23 0.96 7.24 1.16
C GLY A 23 0.66 7.71 -0.26
N LEU A 24 -0.28 7.07 -0.94
CA LEU A 24 -0.70 7.39 -2.31
C LEU A 24 -2.01 8.18 -2.31
N ASP A 25 -2.22 8.97 -3.37
CA ASP A 25 -3.47 9.70 -3.57
C ASP A 25 -4.58 8.72 -4.00
N PHE A 26 -5.52 8.47 -3.08
CA PHE A 26 -6.67 7.62 -3.33
C PHE A 26 -7.54 8.14 -4.47
N GLY A 27 -7.79 9.45 -4.51
CA GLY A 27 -8.66 10.08 -5.49
C GLY A 27 -8.15 9.90 -6.92
N LYS A 28 -6.84 10.07 -7.13
CA LYS A 28 -6.15 9.80 -8.39
C LYS A 28 -6.21 8.31 -8.73
N THR A 29 -5.87 7.44 -7.79
CA THR A 29 -5.84 5.99 -8.00
C THR A 29 -7.20 5.44 -8.42
N ILE A 30 -8.29 5.92 -7.80
CA ILE A 30 -9.64 5.47 -8.15
C ILE A 30 -10.15 6.11 -9.45
N SER A 31 -9.73 7.33 -9.77
CA SER A 31 -10.05 8.00 -11.05
C SER A 31 -9.41 7.30 -12.24
N ASP A 32 -8.18 6.78 -12.07
CA ASP A 32 -7.47 5.99 -13.09
C ASP A 32 -8.21 4.68 -13.43
N VAL A 33 -9.01 4.16 -12.49
CA VAL A 33 -9.91 3.04 -12.74
C VAL A 33 -11.16 3.52 -13.48
N HIS A 34 -11.88 4.47 -12.88
CA HIS A 34 -13.01 5.11 -13.54
C HIS A 34 -13.38 6.44 -12.83
N PRO A 35 -13.55 7.56 -13.55
CA PRO A 35 -13.81 8.87 -12.94
C PRO A 35 -15.10 8.93 -12.11
N SER A 36 -16.10 8.10 -12.42
CA SER A 36 -17.34 8.02 -11.63
C SER A 36 -17.16 7.42 -10.23
N LEU A 37 -16.00 6.83 -9.93
CA LEU A 37 -15.70 6.33 -8.57
C LEU A 37 -15.14 7.43 -7.66
N HIS A 38 -14.67 8.55 -8.24
CA HIS A 38 -14.08 9.67 -7.51
C HIS A 38 -15.13 10.62 -6.94
N GLY A 39 -16.27 10.76 -7.61
CA GLY A 39 -17.35 11.65 -7.21
C GLY A 39 -18.69 10.94 -7.27
N THR A 40 -19.53 11.20 -6.27
CA THR A 40 -20.92 10.77 -6.08
C THR A 40 -21.17 9.44 -5.39
N SER A 41 -22.06 9.52 -4.41
CA SER A 41 -22.70 8.45 -3.66
C SER A 41 -22.83 7.21 -4.53
N LEU A 42 -22.27 6.09 -4.08
CA LEU A 42 -22.31 4.83 -4.81
C LEU A 42 -23.75 4.38 -5.17
N GLU A 43 -24.76 4.97 -4.53
CA GLU A 43 -26.19 4.91 -4.84
C GLU A 43 -26.55 5.40 -6.27
N GLN A 44 -25.77 6.30 -6.87
CA GLN A 44 -25.96 6.78 -8.24
C GLN A 44 -25.21 5.93 -9.29
N ALA A 45 -24.30 5.05 -8.86
CA ALA A 45 -23.58 4.11 -9.71
C ALA A 45 -24.51 2.94 -10.11
N THR A 46 -25.58 3.26 -10.84
CA THR A 46 -26.62 2.31 -11.27
C THR A 46 -26.15 1.39 -12.41
N ASN A 47 -24.99 1.64 -13.01
CA ASN A 47 -24.44 0.88 -14.13
C ASN A 47 -22.92 0.67 -14.02
N ILE A 48 -22.48 -0.03 -12.98
CA ILE A 48 -21.06 -0.44 -12.86
C ILE A 48 -20.83 -1.58 -13.86
N SER A 49 -19.98 -1.38 -14.86
CA SER A 49 -19.64 -2.37 -15.89
C SER A 49 -18.56 -3.35 -15.42
N ASP A 50 -18.48 -4.54 -16.02
CA ASP A 50 -17.46 -5.55 -15.67
C ASP A 50 -16.04 -4.99 -15.79
N SER A 51 -15.82 -4.08 -16.75
CA SER A 51 -14.56 -3.35 -16.90
C SER A 51 -14.20 -2.49 -15.68
N THR A 52 -15.17 -1.90 -14.97
CA THR A 52 -14.90 -1.16 -13.74
C THR A 52 -14.45 -2.10 -12.62
N LEU A 53 -15.07 -3.28 -12.52
CA LEU A 53 -14.72 -4.28 -11.51
C LEU A 53 -13.32 -4.85 -11.78
N GLU A 54 -13.02 -5.21 -13.03
CA GLU A 54 -11.69 -5.65 -13.45
C GLU A 54 -10.63 -4.56 -13.22
N GLY A 55 -10.97 -3.30 -13.50
CA GLY A 55 -10.10 -2.16 -13.23
C GLY A 55 -9.76 -2.01 -11.74
N LEU A 56 -10.74 -2.22 -10.85
CA LEU A 56 -10.52 -2.24 -9.40
C LEU A 56 -9.62 -3.41 -8.97
N GLU A 57 -9.89 -4.61 -9.46
CA GLU A 57 -9.06 -5.79 -9.17
C GLU A 57 -7.61 -5.58 -9.63
N ASN A 58 -7.41 -5.01 -10.81
CA ASN A 58 -6.09 -4.66 -11.33
C ASN A 58 -5.39 -3.57 -10.48
N ALA A 59 -6.12 -2.53 -10.05
CA ALA A 59 -5.59 -1.50 -9.15
C ALA A 59 -5.12 -2.11 -7.82
N ILE A 60 -5.91 -3.00 -7.23
CA ILE A 60 -5.55 -3.74 -6.01
C ILE A 60 -4.28 -4.57 -6.24
N LEU A 61 -4.20 -5.32 -7.34
CA LEU A 61 -3.01 -6.12 -7.66
C LEU A 61 -1.75 -5.25 -7.82
N LYS A 62 -1.86 -4.10 -8.50
CA LYS A 62 -0.75 -3.16 -8.66
C LYS A 62 -0.29 -2.59 -7.33
N LEU A 63 -1.22 -2.17 -6.48
CA LEU A 63 -0.91 -1.63 -5.15
C LEU A 63 -0.29 -2.70 -4.23
N LYS A 64 -0.76 -3.96 -4.27
CA LYS A 64 -0.13 -5.08 -3.55
C LYS A 64 1.30 -5.33 -4.04
N THR A 65 1.50 -5.28 -5.35
CA THR A 65 2.83 -5.42 -5.96
C THR A 65 3.76 -4.28 -5.53
N GLU A 66 3.28 -3.05 -5.55
CA GLU A 66 4.02 -1.86 -5.10
C GLU A 66 4.41 -1.99 -3.62
N LYS A 67 3.48 -2.42 -2.76
CA LYS A 67 3.75 -2.67 -1.33
C LYS A 67 4.90 -3.66 -1.15
N LYS A 68 4.84 -4.80 -1.85
CA LYS A 68 5.89 -5.82 -1.82
C LYS A 68 7.23 -5.29 -2.30
N VAL A 69 7.25 -4.52 -3.39
CA VAL A 69 8.47 -3.92 -3.95
C VAL A 69 9.09 -2.94 -2.97
N ARG A 70 8.30 -2.04 -2.38
CA ARG A 70 8.79 -1.07 -1.38
C ARG A 70 9.31 -1.76 -0.12
N PHE A 71 8.62 -2.79 0.35
CA PHE A 71 9.04 -3.58 1.50
C PHE A 71 10.36 -4.30 1.23
N GLN A 72 10.52 -4.93 0.07
CA GLN A 72 11.78 -5.59 -0.29
C GLN A 72 12.93 -4.58 -0.37
N LYS A 73 12.71 -3.42 -1.01
CA LYS A 73 13.71 -2.35 -1.09
C LYS A 73 14.15 -1.87 0.30
N LEU A 74 13.22 -1.78 1.25
CA LEU A 74 13.54 -1.41 2.62
C LEU A 74 14.40 -2.47 3.31
N LYS A 75 14.11 -3.76 3.11
CA LYS A 75 14.95 -4.86 3.60
C LYS A 75 16.36 -4.80 3.03
N ASP A 76 16.49 -4.57 1.72
CA ASP A 76 17.78 -4.49 1.05
C ASP A 76 18.62 -3.32 1.58
N ILE A 77 18.01 -2.13 1.72
CA ILE A 77 18.66 -0.95 2.32
C ILE A 77 19.14 -1.25 3.74
N THR A 78 18.32 -1.94 4.53
CA THR A 78 18.66 -2.24 5.92
C THR A 78 19.76 -3.29 6.03
N ALA A 79 19.82 -4.25 5.10
CA ALA A 79 20.93 -5.19 4.98
C ALA A 79 22.24 -4.46 4.66
N SER A 80 22.24 -3.54 3.68
CA SER A 80 23.42 -2.72 3.38
C SER A 80 23.86 -1.83 4.55
N LEU A 81 22.91 -1.30 5.34
CA LEU A 81 23.23 -0.54 6.54
C LEU A 81 23.95 -1.40 7.59
N PHE A 82 23.52 -2.66 7.75
CA PHE A 82 24.22 -3.59 8.63
C PHE A 82 25.64 -3.91 8.16
N GLU A 83 25.82 -4.19 6.87
CA GLU A 83 27.15 -4.41 6.28
C GLU A 83 28.06 -3.20 6.52
N LEU A 84 27.54 -1.98 6.33
CA LEU A 84 28.29 -0.75 6.58
C LEU A 84 28.69 -0.59 8.05
N TRP A 85 27.78 -0.88 8.99
CA TRP A 85 28.11 -0.85 10.42
C TRP A 85 29.14 -1.89 10.83
N GLN A 86 29.16 -3.06 10.20
CA GLN A 86 30.20 -4.05 10.42
C GLN A 86 31.54 -3.55 9.87
N LEU A 87 31.53 -2.91 8.70
CA LEU A 87 32.75 -2.37 8.09
C LEU A 87 33.35 -1.20 8.88
N MET A 88 32.51 -0.38 9.50
CA MET A 88 32.92 0.80 10.27
C MET A 88 33.12 0.53 11.77
N ASP A 89 32.96 -0.72 12.22
CA ASP A 89 32.98 -1.08 13.64
C ASP A 89 32.02 -0.22 14.51
N SER A 90 30.86 0.15 13.95
CA SER A 90 29.95 1.12 14.59
C SER A 90 29.41 0.62 15.93
N THR A 91 29.37 1.51 16.93
CA THR A 91 28.93 1.18 18.29
C THR A 91 27.42 1.01 18.38
N MET A 92 26.92 0.50 19.51
CA MET A 92 25.48 0.35 19.73
C MET A 92 24.75 1.69 19.85
N GLU A 93 25.44 2.71 20.38
CA GLU A 93 24.93 4.08 20.48
C GLU A 93 24.70 4.67 19.09
N GLU A 94 25.66 4.50 18.17
CA GLU A 94 25.54 4.96 16.77
C GLU A 94 24.42 4.22 16.03
N LYS A 95 24.30 2.90 16.25
CA LYS A 95 23.23 2.06 15.69
C LYS A 95 21.84 2.46 16.21
N SER A 96 21.74 2.92 17.46
CA SER A 96 20.47 3.23 18.11
C SER A 96 19.68 4.35 17.43
N TYR A 97 20.36 5.30 16.77
CA TYR A 97 19.75 6.37 15.98
C TYR A 97 18.87 5.85 14.83
N PHE A 98 19.12 4.61 14.38
CA PHE A 98 18.39 3.96 13.29
C PHE A 98 17.38 2.92 13.79
N SER A 99 17.07 2.89 15.10
CA SER A 99 16.16 1.91 15.72
C SER A 99 14.78 1.80 15.05
N LYS A 100 14.25 2.92 14.52
CA LYS A 100 12.98 2.94 13.76
C LYS A 100 13.06 2.21 12.42
N ILE A 101 14.22 2.21 11.79
CA ILE A 101 14.44 1.54 10.49
C ILE A 101 14.76 0.06 10.73
N THR A 102 15.56 -0.23 11.76
CA THR A 102 15.93 -1.62 12.09
C THR A 102 14.79 -2.41 12.70
N SER A 103 13.79 -1.78 13.32
CA SER A 103 12.57 -2.46 13.78
C SER A 103 11.78 -3.07 12.62
N VAL A 104 11.83 -2.48 11.42
CA VAL A 104 11.08 -2.96 10.25
C VAL A 104 11.57 -4.32 9.77
N ILE A 105 12.80 -4.72 10.11
CA ILE A 105 13.35 -6.05 9.80
C ILE A 105 12.58 -7.17 10.50
N ARG A 106 12.03 -6.87 11.69
CA ARG A 106 11.25 -7.82 12.47
C ARG A 106 9.84 -7.99 11.93
N LEU A 107 9.39 -7.05 11.09
CA LEU A 107 8.07 -7.09 10.49
C LEU A 107 8.12 -7.89 9.19
N SER A 108 7.03 -8.61 8.92
CA SER A 108 6.67 -9.11 7.61
C SER A 108 5.89 -8.06 6.83
N GLU A 109 5.82 -8.21 5.50
CA GLU A 109 5.02 -7.33 4.64
C GLU A 109 3.54 -7.26 5.11
N ALA A 110 3.01 -8.37 5.63
CA ALA A 110 1.64 -8.49 6.09
C ALA A 110 1.35 -7.65 7.35
N GLU A 111 2.35 -7.42 8.19
CA GLU A 111 2.22 -6.63 9.43
C GLU A 111 2.19 -5.12 9.18
N ILE A 112 2.50 -4.68 7.95
CA ILE A 112 2.42 -3.28 7.55
C ILE A 112 0.98 -2.95 7.16
N VAL A 113 0.15 -2.63 8.16
CA VAL A 113 -1.27 -2.29 7.99
C VAL A 113 -1.61 -0.84 8.35
N GLU A 114 -0.69 -0.14 9.00
CA GLU A 114 -0.89 1.25 9.43
C GLU A 114 -0.26 2.23 8.44
N PRO A 115 -0.86 3.42 8.26
CA PRO A 115 -0.26 4.50 7.47
C PRO A 115 1.05 4.99 8.10
N ALA A 116 1.98 5.43 7.25
CA ALA A 116 3.18 6.11 7.71
C ALA A 116 2.79 7.37 8.51
N SER A 117 3.23 7.45 9.77
CA SER A 117 3.03 8.61 10.65
C SER A 117 3.97 9.76 10.32
#